data_AF-A0A2M8QT60-F1
#
_entry.id   AF-A0A2M8QT60-F1
#
_cell.length_a   1.000
_cell.length_b   1.000
_cell.length_c   1.000
_cell.angle_alpha   90.00
_cell.angle_beta   90.00
_cell.angle_gamma   90.00
#
_symmetry.space_group_name_H-M   'P 1'
#
loop_
_entity.id
_entity.type
_entity.pdbx_description
1 polymer ?
#
loop_
_entity_poly.entity_id
_entity_poly.type
_entity_poly.pdbx_seq_one_letter_code
_entity_poly.pdbx_strand_id
1 'polypeptide(L)' 'MPKVFDWNGYRFHFYSNEGDPREPVHIHVRKGRDNAKFWLWPDVTVAESRGFSAHVLTQLSHVIEEKREEIESAWNDFFS' A
#
# COMPACT_ATOMS: atom_id res chain seq x y z
N MET A 1 8.65 4.21 -8.76
CA MET A 1 8.04 3.53 -7.60
C MET A 1 8.79 3.96 -6.36
N PRO A 2 8.38 5.05 -5.71
CA PRO A 2 8.85 5.39 -4.38
C PRO A 2 8.50 4.26 -3.42
N LYS A 3 9.51 3.76 -2.71
CA LYS A 3 9.33 2.78 -1.65
C LYS A 3 9.08 3.55 -0.35
N VAL A 4 8.03 3.17 0.38
CA VAL A 4 7.75 3.73 1.71
C VAL A 4 8.56 2.97 2.75
N PHE A 5 8.33 1.66 2.88
CA PHE A 5 9.08 0.80 3.81
C PHE A 5 9.13 -0.66 3.34
N ASP A 6 9.97 -1.46 4.00
CA ASP A 6 9.99 -2.92 3.88
C ASP A 6 9.63 -3.53 5.25
N TRP A 7 8.85 -4.61 5.25
CA TRP A 7 8.52 -5.37 6.46
C TRP A 7 8.45 -6.85 6.12
N ASN A 8 9.20 -7.72 6.82
CA ASN A 8 9.21 -9.19 6.62
C ASN A 8 9.33 -9.66 5.15
N GLY A 9 10.13 -8.93 4.36
CA GLY A 9 10.34 -9.20 2.94
C GLY A 9 9.18 -8.78 2.02
N TYR A 10 8.18 -8.09 2.57
CA TYR A 10 7.14 -7.37 1.82
C TYR A 10 7.60 -5.94 1.58
N ARG A 11 7.51 -5.50 0.32
CA ARG A 11 7.81 -4.12 -0.08
C ARG A 11 6.52 -3.31 -0.17
N PHE A 12 6.49 -2.17 0.50
CA PHE A 12 5.38 -1.22 0.49
C PHE A 12 5.78 0.01 -0.34
N HIS A 13 4.96 0.36 -1.34
CA HIS A 13 5.27 1.38 -2.34
C HIS A 13 4.01 1.95 -2.98
N PHE A 14 4.13 3.09 -3.65
CA PHE A 14 3.14 3.60 -4.59
C PHE A 14 3.76 3.80 -5.96
N TYR A 15 2.93 3.94 -6.99
CA TYR A 15 3.43 4.28 -8.32
C TYR A 15 3.65 5.77 -8.40
N SER A 16 4.65 6.20 -9.16
CA SER A 16 4.90 7.64 -9.38
C SER A 16 3.95 8.24 -10.42
N ASN A 17 3.21 7.39 -11.14
CA ASN A 17 2.31 7.77 -12.23
C ASN A 17 0.91 7.19 -11.93
N GLU A 18 0.17 7.87 -11.07
CA GLU A 18 -1.15 7.45 -10.55
C GLU A 18 -2.32 7.94 -11.42
N GLY A 19 -2.05 8.31 -12.67
CA GLY A 19 -3.06 8.76 -13.63
C GLY A 19 -3.62 10.18 -13.41
N ASP A 20 -4.55 10.58 -14.29
CA ASP A 20 -5.32 11.83 -14.23
C ASP A 20 -6.80 11.51 -14.56
N PRO A 21 -7.74 11.58 -13.59
CA PRO A 21 -7.56 12.03 -12.22
C PRO A 21 -6.82 11.01 -11.34
N ARG A 22 -6.04 11.52 -10.38
CA ARG A 22 -5.28 10.73 -9.42
C ARG A 22 -6.19 9.96 -8.47
N GLU A 23 -5.84 8.70 -8.20
CA GLU A 23 -6.55 7.89 -7.22
C GLU A 23 -6.38 8.40 -5.77
N PRO A 24 -7.32 8.07 -4.85
CA PRO A 24 -7.16 8.32 -3.42
C PRO A 24 -5.87 7.69 -2.85
N VAL A 25 -5.46 8.13 -1.65
CA VAL A 25 -4.26 7.62 -0.97
C VAL A 25 -4.34 6.10 -0.80
N HIS A 26 -3.35 5.41 -1.33
CA HIS A 26 -3.29 3.95 -1.31
C HIS A 26 -1.85 3.46 -1.29
N ILE A 27 -1.68 2.16 -1.00
CA ILE A 27 -0.38 1.53 -1.02
C ILE A 27 -0.40 0.16 -1.70
N HIS A 28 0.65 -0.11 -2.45
CA HIS A 28 0.92 -1.41 -3.03
C HIS A 28 1.90 -2.20 -2.17
N VAL A 29 1.56 -3.46 -1.95
CA VAL A 29 2.41 -4.45 -1.28
C VAL A 29 2.88 -5.47 -2.30
N ARG A 30 4.17 -5.79 -2.33
CA ARG A 30 4.72 -6.83 -3.21
C ARG A 30 5.66 -7.77 -2.48
N LYS A 31 5.56 -9.07 -2.78
CA LYS A 31 6.53 -10.09 -2.37
C LYS A 31 6.68 -11.14 -3.48
N GLY A 32 7.84 -11.17 -4.14
CA GLY A 32 8.06 -12.04 -5.29
C GLY A 32 7.10 -11.72 -6.46
N ARG A 33 6.25 -12.70 -6.80
CA ARG A 33 5.19 -12.58 -7.82
C ARG A 33 3.86 -12.06 -7.25
N ASP A 34 3.70 -12.11 -5.93
CA ASP A 34 2.47 -11.75 -5.26
C ASP A 34 2.41 -10.23 -5.04
N ASN A 35 1.22 -9.68 -5.19
CA ASN A 35 0.96 -8.26 -5.04
C ASN A 35 -0.44 -7.99 -4.49
N ALA A 36 -0.58 -6.86 -3.81
CA ALA A 36 -1.87 -6.33 -3.38
C ALA A 36 -1.86 -4.80 -3.38
N LYS A 37 -3.05 -4.22 -3.44
CA LYS A 37 -3.32 -2.79 -3.31
C LYS A 37 -4.27 -2.60 -2.13
N PHE A 38 -4.01 -1.60 -1.31
CA PHE A 38 -4.84 -1.24 -0.16
C PHE A 38 -5.22 0.23 -0.21
N TRP A 39 -6.51 0.54 -0.03
CA TRP A 39 -6.94 1.90 0.29
C TRP A 39 -6.59 2.21 1.74
N LEU A 40 -6.23 3.46 2.03
CA LEU A 40 -5.92 3.89 3.40
C LEU A 40 -7.15 4.41 4.14
N TRP A 41 -8.08 5.05 3.41
CA TRP A 41 -9.21 5.78 3.97
C TRP A 41 -10.54 5.36 3.33
N PRO A 42 -11.66 5.39 4.08
CA PRO A 42 -11.76 5.71 5.52
C PRO A 42 -11.14 4.64 6.45
N ASP A 43 -10.99 3.41 5.95
CA ASP A 43 -10.39 2.28 6.65
C ASP A 43 -9.35 1.58 5.75
N VAL A 44 -8.37 0.89 6.34
CA VAL A 44 -7.43 0.08 5.55
C VAL A 44 -8.14 -1.14 4.98
N THR A 45 -8.38 -1.12 3.67
CA THR A 45 -9.13 -2.17 2.97
C THR A 45 -8.40 -2.65 1.73
N VAL A 46 -8.50 -3.95 1.44
CA VAL A 46 -7.91 -4.54 0.24
C VAL A 46 -8.72 -4.07 -0.99
N ALA A 47 -8.06 -3.41 -1.91
CA ALA A 47 -8.63 -3.00 -3.20
C ALA A 47 -8.44 -4.09 -4.27
N GLU A 48 -7.24 -4.65 -4.33
CA GLU A 48 -6.90 -5.75 -5.23
C GLU A 48 -5.86 -6.65 -4.55
N SER A 49 -5.92 -7.96 -4.81
CA SER A 49 -4.90 -8.91 -4.37
C SER A 49 -4.70 -10.02 -5.39
N ARG A 50 -3.44 -10.39 -5.62
CA ARG A 50 -3.03 -11.54 -6.42
C ARG A 50 -1.92 -12.30 -5.70
N GLY A 51 -2.18 -13.58 -5.40
CA GLY A 51 -1.20 -14.50 -4.82
C GLY A 51 -1.17 -14.54 -3.29
N PHE A 52 -1.65 -13.49 -2.60
CA PHE A 52 -1.74 -13.52 -1.14
C PHE A 52 -2.99 -14.27 -0.64
N SER A 53 -2.82 -15.05 0.43
CA SER A 53 -3.93 -15.66 1.16
C SER A 53 -4.65 -14.62 2.03
N ALA A 54 -5.90 -14.91 2.41
CA ALA A 54 -6.69 -14.02 3.27
C ALA A 54 -5.98 -13.71 4.60
N HIS A 55 -5.32 -14.70 5.20
CA HIS A 55 -4.56 -14.50 6.44
C HIS A 55 -3.40 -13.50 6.26
N VAL A 56 -2.66 -13.60 5.15
CA VAL A 56 -1.59 -12.65 4.83
C VAL A 56 -2.16 -11.25 4.60
N LEU A 57 -3.28 -11.13 3.88
CA LEU A 57 -3.94 -9.84 3.66
C LEU A 57 -4.35 -9.18 4.98
N THR A 58 -4.90 -9.94 5.93
CA THR A 58 -5.21 -9.43 7.28
C THR A 58 -3.96 -8.91 7.99
N GLN A 59 -2.85 -9.66 7.95
CA GLN A 59 -1.58 -9.21 8.55
C GLN A 59 -1.07 -7.92 7.90
N LEU A 60 -1.13 -7.85 6.56
CA LEU A 60 -0.72 -6.65 5.82
C LEU A 60 -1.62 -5.45 6.17
N SER A 61 -2.94 -5.64 6.29
CA SER A 61 -3.85 -4.59 6.75
C SER A 61 -3.44 -4.03 8.11
N HIS A 62 -3.11 -4.89 9.08
CA HIS A 62 -2.67 -4.43 10.41
C HIS A 62 -1.37 -3.61 10.34
N VAL A 63 -0.38 -4.06 9.56
CA VAL A 63 0.88 -3.33 9.39
C VAL A 63 0.67 -1.98 8.71
N ILE A 64 -0.24 -1.91 7.73
CA ILE A 64 -0.58 -0.66 7.05
C ILE A 64 -1.33 0.27 8.01
N GLU A 65 -2.23 -0.23 8.84
CA GLU A 65 -2.94 0.55 9.85
C GLU A 65 -1.95 1.18 10.86
N GLU A 66 -1.01 0.40 11.38
CA GLU A 66 0.04 0.88 12.30
C GLU A 66 0.94 1.96 11.68
N LYS A 67 1.09 1.94 10.36
CA LYS A 67 1.96 2.86 9.60
C LYS A 67 1.17 3.84 8.73
N ARG A 68 -0.13 4.00 8.96
CA ARG A 68 -1.02 4.76 8.07
C ARG A 68 -0.52 6.20 7.88
N GLU A 69 -0.13 6.87 8.96
CA GLU A 69 0.37 8.25 8.94
C GLU A 69 1.68 8.39 8.14
N GLU A 70 2.61 7.43 8.28
CA GLU A 70 3.89 7.42 7.54
C GLU A 70 3.64 7.28 6.03
N ILE A 71 2.70 6.41 5.65
CA ILE A 71 2.31 6.18 4.25
C ILE A 71 1.65 7.42 3.67
N GLU A 72 0.71 8.02 4.39
CA GLU A 72 0.01 9.23 3.96
C GLU A 72 0.96 10.41 3.80
N SER A 73 1.88 10.61 4.75
CA SER A 73 2.91 11.65 4.64
C SER A 73 3.76 11.43 3.39
N ALA A 74 4.29 10.21 3.18
CA ALA A 74 5.11 9.91 2.02
C ALA A 74 4.36 10.11 0.68
N TRP A 75 3.06 9.79 0.67
CA TRP A 75 2.21 10.04 -0.50
C TRP A 75 2.05 11.54 -0.76
N ASN A 76 1.67 12.31 0.26
CA ASN A 76 1.47 13.76 0.14
C ASN A 76 2.75 14.48 -0.24
N ASP A 77 3.89 14.12 0.36
CA ASP A 77 5.20 14.70 0.04
C ASP A 77 5.61 14.45 -1.41
N PHE A 78 5.25 13.30 -1.98
CA PHE A 78 5.58 12.97 -3.36
C PHE A 78 4.67 13.65 -4.39
N PHE A 79 3.40 13.87 -4.04
CA PHE A 79 2.36 14.32 -4.95
C PHE A 79 1.91 15.77 -4.77
N SER A 80 2.55 16.49 -3.83
CA SER A 80 2.41 17.93 -3.60
C SER A 80 2.96 18.79 -4.75
#